data_AF-A0A7V3KCC4-F1
#
_entry.id   AF-A0A7V3KCC4-F1
#
_cell.length_a   1.000
_cell.length_b   1.000
_cell.length_c   1.000
_cell.angle_alpha   90.00
_cell.angle_beta   90.00
_cell.angle_gamma   90.00
#
_symmetry.space_group_name_H-M   'P 1'
#
loop_
_entity.id
_entity.type
_entity.pdbx_description
1 polymer ?
#
loop_
_entity_poly.entity_id
_entity_poly.type
_entity_poly.pdbx_seq_one_letter_code
_entity_poly.pdbx_strand_id
1 'polypeptide(L)'
;MSHNLYFLLIPLLVITGIIFSAWLVHSHVKIPKTFRLKPLSSQELSPSELEILGRYDDELSSLGFEKICDFQVIEMQGENLHRIYLHSRDLTQAMVSVITSGFRKVPQLEFYTRFQDGCSLSTEQELIPSYFEIPEERIIQRFSGMNPPMLYQAHQQKLQTLISQSKTPMKISKDSIFKIIEQDQQELLNYQIKNGYFSPDSENDFLKPTWKFSFYFIIRNLDPLPFGISTKRFIFSLLICSAIMFSVFFLARYGNVQKWLSVFSLSERQIYYSICSAGAVISSLLLGLLIQRRAFLWAGLISAIGVFILIFNLFPNAWLIILMSAQAGLLGNRIYESRLSKSPTRLPSQFLVLIALIIIGWMMLNPK
;
A
#
# COMPACT_ATOMS: atom_id res chain seq x y z
N MET A 1 5.77 31.99 25.59
CA MET A 1 6.87 30.99 25.50
C MET A 1 6.44 29.61 24.98
N SER A 2 5.19 29.36 24.61
CA SER A 2 4.69 28.02 24.21
C SER A 2 4.72 27.70 22.70
N HIS A 3 4.85 28.69 21.81
CA HIS A 3 4.73 28.46 20.36
C HIS A 3 5.94 27.76 19.71
N ASN A 4 7.16 28.00 20.20
CA ASN A 4 8.37 27.35 19.68
C ASN A 4 8.44 25.85 20.02
N LEU A 5 7.76 25.43 21.09
CA LEU A 5 7.79 24.04 21.55
C LEU A 5 7.08 23.11 20.56
N TYR A 6 5.92 23.52 20.03
CA TYR A 6 5.14 22.69 19.10
C TYR A 6 5.80 22.56 17.73
N PHE A 7 6.49 23.60 17.28
CA PHE A 7 7.24 23.58 16.01
C PHE A 7 8.38 22.56 16.04
N LEU A 8 8.97 22.32 17.23
CA LEU A 8 9.99 21.29 17.44
C LEU A 8 9.39 19.91 17.75
N LEU A 9 8.21 19.85 18.36
CA LEU A 9 7.58 18.60 18.78
C LEU A 9 7.17 17.71 17.58
N ILE A 10 6.62 18.27 16.51
CA ILE A 10 6.14 17.45 15.37
C ILE A 10 7.30 16.81 14.62
N PRO A 11 8.36 17.54 14.21
CA PRO A 11 9.52 16.90 13.59
C PRO A 11 10.13 15.85 14.50
N LEU A 12 10.20 16.12 15.82
CA LEU A 12 10.69 15.15 16.80
C LEU A 12 9.82 13.88 16.85
N LEU A 13 8.50 14.00 16.87
CA LEU A 13 7.58 12.86 16.84
C LEU A 13 7.67 12.07 15.54
N VAL A 14 7.79 12.75 14.40
CA VAL A 14 7.96 12.11 13.09
C VAL A 14 9.28 11.36 13.03
N ILE A 15 10.39 11.98 13.43
CA ILE A 15 11.72 11.36 13.49
C ILE A 15 11.70 10.16 14.44
N THR A 16 11.13 10.31 15.63
CA THR A 16 11.00 9.23 16.62
C THR A 16 10.17 8.07 16.06
N GLY A 17 9.06 8.37 15.38
CA GLY A 17 8.22 7.37 14.72
C GLY A 17 8.96 6.62 13.60
N ILE A 18 9.74 7.32 12.78
CA ILE A 18 10.58 6.71 11.73
C ILE A 18 11.65 5.81 12.34
N ILE A 19 12.38 6.29 13.36
CA ILE A 19 13.43 5.52 14.03
C ILE A 19 12.84 4.28 14.72
N PHE A 20 11.73 4.43 15.45
CA PHE A 20 11.06 3.32 16.12
C PHE A 20 10.54 2.29 15.11
N SER A 21 9.96 2.73 13.99
CA SER A 21 9.49 1.83 12.94
C SER A 21 10.65 1.10 12.26
N ALA A 22 11.77 1.79 12.00
CA ALA A 22 12.98 1.16 11.48
C ALA A 22 13.57 0.14 12.47
N TRP A 23 13.58 0.45 13.77
CA TRP A 23 14.00 -0.48 14.81
C TRP A 23 13.11 -1.73 14.86
N LEU A 24 11.79 -1.58 14.70
CA LEU A 24 10.87 -2.72 14.62
C LEU A 24 11.17 -3.61 13.42
N VAL A 25 11.37 -3.02 12.24
CA VAL A 25 11.75 -3.75 11.02
C VAL A 25 13.07 -4.50 11.25
N HIS A 26 14.08 -3.80 11.77
CA HIS A 26 15.40 -4.37 12.04
C HIS A 26 15.34 -5.58 12.99
N SER A 27 14.49 -5.50 14.02
CA SER A 27 14.45 -6.50 15.10
C SER A 27 13.54 -7.70 14.81
N HIS A 28 12.51 -7.53 13.98
CA HIS A 28 11.45 -8.55 13.81
C HIS A 28 11.40 -9.18 12.42
N VAL A 29 11.87 -8.49 11.37
CA VAL A 29 11.85 -9.07 10.03
C VAL A 29 12.95 -10.12 9.92
N LYS A 30 12.57 -11.33 9.53
CA LYS A 30 13.48 -12.45 9.24
C LYS A 30 13.04 -13.08 7.93
N ILE A 31 14.00 -13.36 7.06
CA ILE A 31 13.76 -14.00 5.77
C ILE A 31 14.65 -15.23 5.70
N PRO A 32 14.15 -16.39 5.25
CA PRO A 32 14.98 -17.57 5.08
C PRO A 32 16.12 -17.27 4.11
N LYS A 33 17.32 -17.79 4.41
CA LYS A 33 18.51 -17.60 3.57
C LYS A 33 18.39 -18.33 2.23
N THR A 34 17.64 -19.43 2.22
CA THR A 34 17.34 -20.22 1.03
C THR A 34 15.83 -20.31 0.83
N PHE A 35 15.39 -20.08 -0.40
CA PHE A 35 14.00 -20.32 -0.78
C PHE A 35 13.84 -21.78 -1.19
N ARG A 36 12.94 -22.51 -0.52
CA ARG A 36 12.60 -23.89 -0.88
C ARG A 36 11.14 -24.01 -1.17
N LEU A 37 10.82 -24.64 -2.29
CA LEU A 37 9.43 -24.85 -2.71
C LEU A 37 8.97 -26.24 -2.31
N LYS A 38 7.77 -26.32 -1.72
CA LYS A 38 7.06 -27.58 -1.49
C LYS A 38 5.91 -27.69 -2.47
N PRO A 39 5.94 -28.64 -3.42
CA PRO A 39 4.77 -28.93 -4.26
C PRO A 39 3.61 -29.40 -3.39
N LEU A 40 2.40 -29.00 -3.76
CA LEU A 40 1.17 -29.34 -3.06
C LEU A 40 0.29 -30.22 -3.95
N SER A 41 -0.32 -31.22 -3.31
CA SER A 41 -1.40 -31.99 -3.91
C SER A 41 -2.73 -31.26 -3.75
N SER A 42 -3.70 -31.54 -4.62
CA SER A 42 -5.04 -30.93 -4.54
C SER A 42 -5.77 -31.19 -3.20
N GLN A 43 -5.37 -32.25 -2.47
CA GLN A 43 -5.94 -32.61 -1.17
C GLN A 43 -5.42 -31.73 -0.03
N GLU A 44 -4.27 -31.08 -0.20
CA GLU A 44 -3.68 -30.15 0.77
C GLU A 44 -4.29 -28.74 0.69
N LEU A 45 -5.11 -28.47 -0.34
CA LEU A 45 -5.71 -27.16 -0.57
C LEU A 45 -7.07 -27.04 0.12
N SER A 46 -7.32 -25.89 0.73
CA SER A 46 -8.61 -25.62 1.34
C SER A 46 -9.70 -25.37 0.28
N PRO A 47 -10.99 -25.61 0.57
CA PRO A 47 -12.07 -25.34 -0.38
C PRO A 47 -12.10 -23.89 -0.86
N SER A 48 -11.79 -22.93 0.02
CA SER A 48 -11.73 -21.51 -0.34
C SER A 48 -10.57 -21.20 -1.30
N GLU A 49 -9.43 -21.89 -1.15
CA GLU A 49 -8.28 -21.70 -2.05
C GLU A 49 -8.57 -22.29 -3.42
N LEU A 50 -9.19 -23.47 -3.45
CA LEU A 50 -9.65 -24.10 -4.69
C LEU A 50 -10.66 -23.22 -5.43
N GLU A 51 -11.61 -22.60 -4.73
CA GLU A 51 -12.57 -21.68 -5.35
C GLU A 51 -11.88 -20.45 -5.95
N ILE A 52 -10.95 -19.84 -5.22
CA ILE A 52 -10.19 -18.67 -5.69
C ILE A 52 -9.38 -19.04 -6.94
N LEU A 53 -8.61 -20.12 -6.87
CA LEU A 53 -7.73 -20.54 -7.96
C LEU A 53 -8.52 -21.04 -9.17
N GLY A 54 -9.67 -21.70 -8.97
CA GLY A 54 -10.54 -22.17 -10.06
C GLY A 54 -11.03 -21.04 -10.97
N ARG A 55 -11.30 -19.85 -10.42
CA ARG A 55 -11.66 -18.67 -11.24
C ARG A 55 -10.52 -18.26 -12.18
N TYR A 56 -9.27 -18.35 -11.73
CA TYR A 56 -8.11 -18.05 -12.56
C TYR A 56 -7.80 -19.18 -13.55
N ASP A 57 -8.10 -20.44 -13.22
CA ASP A 57 -7.92 -21.56 -14.14
C ASP A 57 -8.71 -21.33 -15.44
N ASP A 58 -9.98 -20.95 -15.33
CA ASP A 58 -10.85 -20.68 -16.48
C ASP A 58 -10.35 -19.48 -17.31
N GLU A 59 -10.03 -18.38 -16.64
CA GLU A 59 -9.57 -17.15 -17.30
C GLU A 59 -8.22 -17.36 -18.00
N LEU A 60 -7.25 -18.00 -17.35
CA LEU A 60 -5.92 -18.24 -17.92
C LEU A 60 -5.95 -19.33 -19.01
N SER A 61 -6.78 -20.36 -18.86
CA SER A 61 -6.98 -21.39 -19.89
C SER A 61 -7.50 -20.76 -21.20
N SER A 62 -8.44 -19.81 -21.10
CA SER A 62 -8.95 -19.08 -22.28
C SER A 62 -7.86 -18.26 -23.00
N LEU A 63 -6.79 -17.90 -22.29
CA LEU A 63 -5.63 -17.18 -22.81
C LEU A 63 -4.52 -18.12 -23.30
N GLY A 64 -4.71 -19.45 -23.28
CA GLY A 64 -3.75 -20.43 -23.77
C GLY A 64 -2.73 -20.93 -22.74
N PHE A 65 -2.96 -20.65 -21.45
CA PHE A 65 -2.14 -21.14 -20.34
C PHE A 65 -2.62 -22.50 -19.81
N GLU A 66 -1.69 -23.38 -19.51
CA GLU A 66 -1.94 -24.68 -18.89
C GLU A 66 -1.43 -24.69 -17.45
N LYS A 67 -2.25 -25.18 -16.51
CA LYS A 67 -1.85 -25.37 -15.11
C LYS A 67 -0.70 -26.38 -15.04
N ILE A 68 0.35 -26.04 -14.29
CA ILE A 68 1.48 -26.93 -14.04
C ILE A 68 1.41 -27.56 -12.66
N CYS A 69 1.39 -26.73 -11.61
CA CYS A 69 1.48 -27.20 -10.23
C CYS A 69 1.05 -26.15 -9.22
N ASP A 70 0.76 -26.63 -8.02
CA ASP A 70 0.51 -25.84 -6.81
C ASP A 70 1.72 -26.02 -5.89
N PHE A 71 2.14 -24.96 -5.21
CA PHE A 71 3.26 -25.02 -4.27
C PHE A 71 3.15 -23.96 -3.18
N GLN A 72 3.92 -24.16 -2.11
CA GLN A 72 4.14 -23.17 -1.06
C GLN A 72 5.64 -22.96 -0.85
N VAL A 73 6.04 -21.80 -0.33
CA VAL A 73 7.41 -21.58 0.12
C VAL A 73 7.55 -22.04 1.56
N ILE A 74 8.49 -22.93 1.83
CA ILE A 74 8.78 -23.44 3.17
C ILE A 74 9.36 -22.30 4.04
N GLU A 75 9.10 -22.33 5.36
CA GLU A 75 9.67 -21.40 6.36
C GLU A 75 9.29 -19.91 6.20
N MET A 76 8.37 -19.57 5.28
CA MET A 76 7.73 -18.26 5.28
C MET A 76 6.58 -18.21 6.28
N GLN A 77 6.45 -17.08 6.97
CA GLN A 77 5.33 -16.86 7.89
C GLN A 77 4.06 -16.49 7.12
N GLY A 78 2.94 -17.09 7.53
CA GLY A 78 1.62 -16.88 6.92
C GLY A 78 1.29 -17.90 5.83
N GLU A 79 0.08 -17.82 5.28
CA GLU A 79 -0.34 -18.64 4.15
C GLU A 79 0.18 -18.02 2.84
N ASN A 80 0.93 -18.81 2.07
CA ASN A 80 1.66 -18.41 0.88
C ASN A 80 1.51 -19.49 -0.22
N LEU A 81 0.27 -19.68 -0.65
CA LEU A 81 -0.07 -20.62 -1.71
C LEU A 81 0.17 -19.98 -3.08
N HIS A 82 0.79 -20.73 -3.98
CA HIS A 82 1.06 -20.31 -5.33
C HIS A 82 0.64 -21.40 -6.34
N ARG A 83 0.11 -20.97 -7.49
CA ARG A 83 -0.20 -21.84 -8.64
C ARG A 83 0.49 -21.30 -9.89
N ILE A 84 1.20 -22.16 -10.59
CA ILE A 84 1.92 -21.80 -11.83
C ILE A 84 1.19 -22.34 -13.04
N TYR A 85 1.21 -21.54 -14.09
CA TYR A 85 0.75 -21.88 -15.43
C TYR A 85 1.84 -21.56 -16.45
N LEU A 86 1.92 -22.35 -17.52
CA LEU A 86 2.77 -22.07 -18.66
C LEU A 86 1.91 -21.86 -19.90
N HIS A 87 2.23 -20.84 -20.68
CA HIS A 87 1.57 -20.64 -21.95
C HIS A 87 2.04 -21.69 -22.97
N SER A 88 1.11 -22.21 -23.76
CA SER A 88 1.36 -23.35 -24.67
C SER A 88 2.24 -23.02 -25.88
N ARG A 89 2.29 -21.75 -26.29
CA ARG A 89 3.02 -21.27 -27.48
C ARG A 89 4.07 -20.23 -27.14
N ASP A 90 3.63 -19.18 -26.46
CA ASP A 90 4.48 -18.08 -25.99
C ASP A 90 5.32 -18.50 -24.76
N LEU A 91 6.53 -17.96 -24.64
CA LEU A 91 7.48 -18.29 -23.56
C LEU A 91 7.21 -17.49 -22.27
N THR A 92 5.93 -17.33 -21.94
CA THR A 92 5.44 -16.59 -20.77
C THR A 92 4.82 -17.56 -19.76
N GLN A 93 5.11 -17.34 -18.48
CA GLN A 93 4.48 -18.02 -17.37
C GLN A 93 3.49 -17.10 -16.67
N ALA A 94 2.46 -17.69 -16.05
CA ALA A 94 1.59 -16.98 -15.13
C ALA A 94 1.73 -17.61 -13.75
N MET A 95 1.70 -16.78 -12.71
CA MET A 95 1.69 -17.22 -11.33
C MET A 95 0.57 -16.53 -10.57
N VAL A 96 -0.32 -17.32 -9.99
CA VAL A 96 -1.36 -16.83 -9.09
C VAL A 96 -0.91 -17.11 -7.66
N SER A 97 -0.73 -16.05 -6.88
CA SER A 97 -0.32 -16.11 -5.49
C SER A 97 -1.50 -15.75 -4.59
N VAL A 98 -1.84 -16.60 -3.65
CA VAL A 98 -2.88 -16.36 -2.65
C VAL A 98 -2.20 -15.96 -1.35
N ILE A 99 -2.21 -14.66 -1.05
CA ILE A 99 -1.52 -14.08 0.09
C ILE A 99 -2.54 -13.71 1.17
N THR A 100 -2.26 -14.06 2.43
CA THR A 100 -3.11 -13.66 3.55
C THR A 100 -2.79 -12.25 4.04
N SER A 101 -3.75 -11.33 3.92
CA SER A 101 -3.72 -9.97 4.45
C SER A 101 -4.75 -9.84 5.58
N GLY A 102 -4.27 -9.92 6.84
CA GLY A 102 -5.14 -9.96 8.01
C GLY A 102 -5.92 -11.27 8.08
N PHE A 103 -7.25 -11.22 7.99
CA PHE A 103 -8.13 -12.40 8.02
C PHE A 103 -8.55 -12.86 6.61
N ARG A 104 -7.93 -12.36 5.53
CA ARG A 104 -8.38 -12.63 4.16
C ARG A 104 -7.28 -13.09 3.24
N LYS A 105 -7.61 -14.06 2.40
CA LYS A 105 -6.84 -14.50 1.26
C LYS A 105 -7.10 -13.58 0.07
N VAL A 106 -6.04 -12.97 -0.44
CA VAL A 106 -6.09 -12.06 -1.58
C VAL A 106 -5.28 -12.67 -2.71
N PRO A 107 -5.90 -13.04 -3.84
CA PRO A 107 -5.16 -13.52 -4.99
C PRO A 107 -4.46 -12.36 -5.70
N GLN A 108 -3.25 -12.63 -6.18
CA GLN A 108 -2.45 -11.75 -7.01
C GLN A 108 -1.95 -12.55 -8.21
N LEU A 109 -2.22 -12.03 -9.41
CA LEU A 109 -1.70 -12.60 -10.66
C LEU A 109 -0.43 -11.87 -11.10
N GLU A 110 0.54 -12.63 -11.56
CA GLU A 110 1.75 -12.14 -12.22
C GLU A 110 1.95 -12.89 -13.55
N PHE A 111 2.26 -12.15 -14.61
CA PHE A 111 2.84 -12.71 -15.82
C PHE A 111 4.35 -12.47 -15.84
N TYR A 112 5.12 -13.50 -16.14
CA TYR A 112 6.56 -13.46 -16.08
C TYR A 112 7.19 -14.06 -17.34
N THR A 113 8.25 -13.43 -17.83
CA THR A 113 9.08 -13.96 -18.92
C THR A 113 10.54 -13.76 -18.56
N ARG A 114 11.32 -14.85 -18.59
CA ARG A 114 12.79 -14.82 -18.41
C ARG A 114 13.47 -14.76 -19.78
N PHE A 115 14.60 -14.06 -19.86
CA PHE A 115 15.41 -13.95 -21.07
C PHE A 115 16.73 -14.72 -20.92
N GLN A 116 17.35 -15.08 -22.05
CA GLN A 116 18.61 -15.84 -22.07
C GLN A 116 19.79 -15.13 -21.42
N ASP A 117 19.76 -13.80 -21.37
CA ASP A 117 20.78 -12.96 -20.73
C ASP A 117 20.59 -12.80 -19.22
N GLY A 118 19.62 -13.49 -18.64
CA GLY A 118 19.30 -13.43 -17.22
C GLY A 118 18.37 -12.28 -16.82
N CYS A 119 18.01 -11.38 -17.74
CA CYS A 119 16.98 -10.39 -17.49
C CYS A 119 15.59 -11.06 -17.35
N SER A 120 14.65 -10.34 -16.74
CA SER A 120 13.25 -10.77 -16.69
C SER A 120 12.26 -9.62 -16.83
N LEU A 121 11.08 -9.94 -17.35
CA LEU A 121 9.91 -9.09 -17.39
C LEU A 121 8.84 -9.68 -16.49
N SER A 122 8.36 -8.90 -15.54
CA SER A 122 7.23 -9.20 -14.69
C SER A 122 6.12 -8.17 -14.89
N THR A 123 4.88 -8.63 -15.01
CA THR A 123 3.68 -7.80 -15.09
C THR A 123 2.68 -8.25 -14.04
N GLU A 124 2.55 -7.47 -12.97
CA GLU A 124 1.84 -7.84 -11.75
C GLU A 124 0.50 -7.12 -11.62
N GLN A 125 -0.54 -7.84 -11.16
CA GLN A 125 -1.77 -7.26 -10.65
C GLN A 125 -1.44 -6.61 -9.29
N GLU A 126 -1.49 -5.28 -9.24
CA GLU A 126 -0.90 -4.53 -8.14
C GLU A 126 -1.74 -4.65 -6.85
N LEU A 127 -1.19 -5.37 -5.86
CA LEU A 127 -1.81 -5.51 -4.54
C LEU A 127 -0.82 -5.22 -3.40
N ILE A 128 0.40 -5.74 -3.47
CA ILE A 128 1.41 -5.52 -2.44
C ILE A 128 2.73 -5.16 -3.14
N PRO A 129 3.34 -4.00 -2.85
CA PRO A 129 4.63 -3.67 -3.42
C PRO A 129 5.69 -4.63 -2.87
N SER A 130 6.59 -5.09 -3.74
CA SER A 130 7.81 -5.74 -3.27
C SER A 130 8.62 -4.73 -2.44
N TYR A 131 9.00 -5.14 -1.23
CA TYR A 131 9.80 -4.33 -0.32
C TYR A 131 11.30 -4.49 -0.54
N PHE A 132 11.70 -5.42 -1.41
CA PHE A 132 13.09 -5.61 -1.80
C PHE A 132 13.48 -4.60 -2.87
N GLU A 133 14.76 -4.23 -2.85
CA GLU A 133 15.34 -3.49 -3.95
C GLU A 133 15.31 -4.36 -5.20
N ILE A 134 14.87 -3.80 -6.31
CA ILE A 134 14.73 -4.55 -7.56
C ILE A 134 16.03 -4.38 -8.37
N PRO A 135 16.71 -5.47 -8.77
CA PRO A 135 17.85 -5.40 -9.69
C PRO A 135 17.46 -4.76 -11.02
N GLU A 136 18.38 -4.06 -11.68
CA GLU A 136 18.12 -3.40 -12.97
C GLU A 136 17.73 -4.40 -14.07
N GLU A 137 18.18 -5.65 -13.95
CA GLU A 137 17.87 -6.74 -14.87
C GLU A 137 16.41 -7.22 -14.76
N ARG A 138 15.67 -6.78 -13.73
CA ARG A 138 14.25 -7.11 -13.53
C ARG A 138 13.35 -5.95 -13.90
N ILE A 139 12.69 -6.07 -15.04
CA ILE A 139 11.73 -5.11 -15.53
C ILE A 139 10.37 -5.46 -14.94
N ILE A 140 9.84 -4.61 -14.06
CA ILE A 140 8.53 -4.85 -13.42
C ILE A 140 7.53 -3.78 -13.85
N GLN A 141 6.37 -4.23 -14.34
CA GLN A 141 5.20 -3.42 -14.62
C GLN A 141 4.10 -3.78 -13.62
N ARG A 142 3.46 -2.77 -13.03
CA ARG A 142 2.40 -2.98 -12.04
C ARG A 142 1.14 -2.26 -12.48
N PHE A 143 0.02 -2.97 -12.41
CA PHE A 143 -1.27 -2.44 -12.79
C PHE A 143 -2.32 -2.76 -11.73
N SER A 144 -2.84 -1.73 -11.09
CA SER A 144 -3.94 -1.85 -10.14
C SER A 144 -5.27 -2.10 -10.85
N GLY A 145 -6.00 -3.15 -10.43
CA GLY A 145 -7.37 -3.42 -10.87
C GLY A 145 -7.55 -3.95 -12.30
N MET A 146 -6.47 -4.28 -13.03
CA MET A 146 -6.60 -4.95 -14.32
C MET A 146 -7.04 -6.40 -14.16
N ASN A 147 -7.89 -6.86 -15.09
CA ASN A 147 -8.23 -8.27 -15.22
C ASN A 147 -7.11 -9.03 -15.96
N PRO A 148 -7.08 -10.38 -15.88
CA PRO A 148 -6.03 -11.19 -16.49
C PRO A 148 -5.83 -10.97 -18.00
N PRO A 149 -6.87 -10.86 -18.85
CA PRO A 149 -6.66 -10.58 -20.28
C PRO A 149 -5.96 -9.24 -20.56
N MET A 150 -6.37 -8.16 -19.88
CA MET A 150 -5.75 -6.84 -20.05
C MET A 150 -4.30 -6.84 -19.53
N LEU A 151 -4.07 -7.51 -18.40
CA LEU A 151 -2.74 -7.63 -17.82
C LEU A 151 -1.79 -8.43 -18.72
N TYR A 152 -2.28 -9.52 -19.33
CA TYR A 152 -1.53 -10.32 -20.30
C TYR A 152 -1.22 -9.51 -21.57
N GLN A 153 -2.18 -8.75 -22.08
CA GLN A 153 -1.97 -7.89 -23.23
C GLN A 153 -0.89 -6.82 -22.95
N ALA A 154 -0.91 -6.20 -21.76
CA ALA A 154 0.12 -5.26 -21.36
C ALA A 154 1.51 -5.92 -21.26
N HIS A 155 1.57 -7.15 -20.74
CA HIS A 155 2.79 -7.95 -20.72
C HIS A 155 3.32 -8.22 -22.13
N GLN A 156 2.45 -8.68 -23.04
CA GLN A 156 2.82 -8.98 -24.42
C GLN A 156 3.33 -7.75 -25.17
N GLN A 157 2.70 -6.59 -25.00
CA GLN A 157 3.17 -5.34 -25.60
C GLN A 157 4.60 -5.00 -25.16
N LYS A 158 4.91 -5.15 -23.87
CA LYS A 158 6.26 -4.90 -23.35
C LYS A 158 7.24 -5.97 -23.79
N LEU A 159 6.81 -7.23 -23.82
CA LEU A 159 7.61 -8.36 -24.29
C LEU A 159 8.05 -8.15 -25.74
N GLN A 160 7.14 -7.78 -26.65
CA GLN A 160 7.48 -7.49 -28.04
C GLN A 160 8.47 -6.33 -28.18
N THR A 161 8.36 -5.32 -27.31
CA THR A 161 9.34 -4.21 -27.25
C THR A 161 10.73 -4.70 -26.81
N LEU A 162 10.81 -5.66 -25.90
CA LEU A 162 12.10 -6.21 -25.47
C LEU A 162 12.70 -7.15 -26.53
N ILE A 163 11.85 -7.92 -27.23
CA ILE A 163 12.28 -8.76 -28.35
C ILE A 163 12.86 -7.90 -29.49
N SER A 164 12.23 -6.77 -29.82
CA SER A 164 12.78 -5.84 -30.82
C SER A 164 14.10 -5.18 -30.38
N GLN A 165 14.38 -5.16 -29.07
CA GLN A 165 15.66 -4.77 -28.46
C GLN A 165 16.63 -5.95 -28.30
N SER A 166 16.45 -7.01 -29.09
CA SER A 166 17.31 -8.21 -29.13
C SER A 166 17.32 -9.04 -27.84
N LYS A 167 16.29 -8.93 -26.99
CA LYS A 167 16.10 -9.84 -25.84
C LYS A 167 15.40 -11.12 -26.29
N THR A 168 16.05 -12.26 -26.11
CA THR A 168 15.50 -13.58 -26.50
C THR A 168 14.86 -14.27 -25.30
N PRO A 169 13.54 -14.55 -25.31
CA PRO A 169 12.89 -15.26 -24.22
C PRO A 169 13.45 -16.68 -24.07
N MET A 170 13.56 -17.14 -22.83
CA MET A 170 14.05 -18.46 -22.47
C MET A 170 12.87 -19.43 -22.33
N LYS A 171 12.97 -20.59 -22.98
CA LYS A 171 11.98 -21.65 -22.80
C LYS A 171 12.15 -22.31 -21.44
N ILE A 172 11.09 -22.30 -20.64
CA ILE A 172 11.03 -22.98 -19.34
C ILE A 172 10.20 -24.25 -19.50
N SER A 173 10.72 -25.37 -19.00
CA SER A 173 10.00 -26.65 -19.01
C SER A 173 9.30 -26.90 -17.68
N LYS A 174 8.27 -27.76 -17.69
CA LYS A 174 7.57 -28.18 -16.47
C LYS A 174 8.54 -28.76 -15.43
N ASP A 175 9.56 -29.51 -15.88
CA ASP A 175 10.53 -30.13 -14.98
C ASP A 175 11.56 -29.15 -14.38
N SER A 176 11.78 -27.99 -15.02
CA SER A 176 12.77 -27.02 -14.58
C SER A 176 12.19 -25.80 -13.86
N ILE A 177 10.86 -25.64 -13.85
CA ILE A 177 10.19 -24.45 -13.34
C ILE A 177 10.55 -24.14 -11.88
N PHE A 178 10.54 -25.12 -10.99
CA PHE A 178 10.86 -24.89 -9.58
C PHE A 178 12.32 -24.49 -9.38
N LYS A 179 13.25 -25.15 -10.09
CA LYS A 179 14.67 -24.80 -10.04
C LYS A 179 14.88 -23.35 -10.50
N ILE A 180 14.17 -22.92 -11.54
CA ILE A 180 14.26 -21.55 -12.06
C ILE A 180 13.68 -20.54 -11.06
N ILE A 181 12.54 -20.85 -10.44
CA ILE A 181 11.94 -19.97 -9.42
C ILE A 181 12.86 -19.87 -8.19
N GLU A 182 13.39 -20.98 -7.69
CA GLU A 182 14.34 -20.99 -6.57
C GLU A 182 15.61 -20.20 -6.92
N GLN A 183 16.15 -20.40 -8.12
CA GLN A 183 17.30 -19.65 -8.62
C GLN A 183 16.98 -18.14 -8.70
N ASP A 184 15.82 -17.76 -9.25
CA ASP A 184 15.38 -16.37 -9.30
C ASP A 184 15.29 -15.75 -7.90
N GLN A 185 14.65 -16.43 -6.95
CA GLN A 185 14.57 -15.91 -5.59
C GLN A 185 15.94 -15.82 -4.93
N GLN A 186 16.82 -16.79 -5.15
CA GLN A 186 18.18 -16.78 -4.61
C GLN A 186 19.02 -15.63 -5.22
N GLU A 187 18.91 -15.37 -6.52
CA GLU A 187 19.56 -14.23 -7.18
C GLU A 187 19.10 -12.90 -6.58
N LEU A 188 17.80 -12.77 -6.30
CA LEU A 188 17.25 -11.57 -5.64
C LEU A 188 17.80 -11.40 -4.22
N LEU A 189 17.85 -12.48 -3.42
CA LEU A 189 18.41 -12.46 -2.08
C LEU A 189 19.90 -12.10 -2.09
N ASN A 190 20.67 -12.71 -3.00
CA ASN A 190 22.10 -12.42 -3.15
C ASN A 190 22.32 -10.95 -3.54
N TYR A 191 21.47 -10.39 -4.41
CA TYR A 191 21.48 -8.97 -4.72
C TYR A 191 21.19 -8.10 -3.49
N GLN A 192 20.24 -8.48 -2.63
CA GLN A 192 19.99 -7.74 -1.39
C GLN A 192 21.20 -7.76 -0.45
N ILE A 193 21.86 -8.91 -0.30
CA ILE A 193 23.05 -9.08 0.54
C ILE A 193 24.21 -8.26 -0.02
N LYS A 194 24.48 -8.37 -1.33
CA LYS A 194 25.54 -7.64 -2.03
C LYS A 194 25.40 -6.13 -1.85
N ASN A 195 24.18 -5.62 -1.86
CA ASN A 195 23.88 -4.20 -1.67
C ASN A 195 23.77 -3.77 -0.19
N GLY A 196 24.02 -4.67 0.76
CA GLY A 196 24.02 -4.38 2.19
C GLY A 196 22.63 -4.12 2.79
N TYR A 197 21.57 -4.58 2.12
CA TYR A 197 20.21 -4.54 2.68
C TYR A 197 19.99 -5.63 3.72
N PHE A 198 20.60 -6.79 3.53
CA PHE A 198 20.55 -7.89 4.47
C PHE A 198 21.94 -8.42 4.80
N SER A 199 22.09 -8.95 6.00
CA SER A 199 23.27 -9.68 6.46
C SER A 199 22.87 -11.11 6.83
N PRO A 200 23.66 -12.12 6.43
CA PRO A 200 23.41 -13.48 6.89
C PRO A 200 23.59 -13.56 8.41
N ASP A 201 22.67 -14.26 9.08
CA ASP A 201 22.82 -14.61 10.48
C ASP A 201 23.82 -15.77 10.60
N SER A 202 24.80 -15.65 11.51
CA SER A 202 25.82 -16.68 11.69
C SER A 202 25.30 -17.91 12.44
N GLU A 203 24.23 -17.74 13.22
CA GLU A 203 23.69 -18.79 14.10
C GLU A 203 22.45 -19.48 13.53
N ASN A 204 21.71 -18.82 12.63
CA ASN A 204 20.46 -19.32 12.08
C ASN A 204 20.47 -19.24 10.54
N ASP A 205 19.67 -20.06 9.86
CA ASP A 205 19.54 -20.04 8.39
C ASP A 205 18.65 -18.89 7.88
N PHE A 206 18.81 -17.70 8.47
CA PHE A 206 18.03 -16.50 8.16
C PHE A 206 18.93 -15.34 7.73
N LEU A 207 18.32 -14.41 7.00
CA LEU A 207 18.85 -13.10 6.69
C LEU A 207 18.25 -12.08 7.66
N LYS A 208 19.12 -11.30 8.30
CA LYS A 208 18.75 -10.19 9.16
C LYS A 208 18.77 -8.88 8.34
N PRO A 209 17.71 -8.06 8.40
CA PRO A 209 17.71 -6.75 7.77
C PRO A 209 18.76 -5.84 8.42
N THR A 210 19.50 -5.08 7.61
CA THR A 210 20.37 -4.03 8.13
C THR A 210 19.57 -2.76 8.45
N TRP A 211 20.19 -1.79 9.11
CA TRP A 211 19.60 -0.45 9.25
C TRP A 211 19.31 0.20 7.90
N LYS A 212 20.17 -0.05 6.90
CA LYS A 212 19.95 0.43 5.52
C LYS A 212 18.62 -0.07 4.97
N PHE A 213 18.35 -1.38 5.06
CA PHE A 213 17.05 -1.92 4.64
C PHE A 213 15.89 -1.41 5.49
N SER A 214 16.09 -1.26 6.79
CA SER A 214 15.03 -0.80 7.69
C SER A 214 14.58 0.62 7.33
N PHE A 215 15.49 1.55 7.11
CA PHE A 215 15.14 2.89 6.64
C PHE A 215 14.60 2.89 5.20
N TYR A 216 15.20 2.10 4.30
CA TYR A 216 14.71 1.93 2.94
C TYR A 216 13.25 1.45 2.91
N PHE A 217 12.91 0.44 3.72
CA PHE A 217 11.56 -0.10 3.88
C PHE A 217 10.61 1.00 4.35
N ILE A 218 10.99 1.79 5.35
CA ILE A 218 10.15 2.89 5.85
C ILE A 218 9.96 3.95 4.79
N ILE A 219 11.01 4.42 4.12
CA ILE A 219 10.92 5.42 3.05
C ILE A 219 10.01 4.91 1.92
N ARG A 220 10.18 3.66 1.50
CA ARG A 220 9.36 3.04 0.44
C ARG A 220 7.91 2.79 0.86
N ASN A 221 7.63 2.65 2.16
CA ASN A 221 6.26 2.64 2.70
C ASN A 221 5.68 4.04 2.89
N LEU A 222 6.54 5.02 3.13
CA LEU A 222 6.18 6.42 3.24
C LEU A 222 6.04 7.10 1.88
N ASP A 223 6.46 6.53 0.75
CA ASP A 223 6.36 7.21 -0.55
C ASP A 223 4.95 7.82 -0.81
N PRO A 224 4.83 9.16 -0.97
CA PRO A 224 3.56 9.88 -1.19
C PRO A 224 2.92 9.59 -2.54
N LEU A 225 3.69 9.06 -3.47
CA LEU A 225 3.21 8.58 -4.75
C LEU A 225 3.02 7.07 -4.60
N PRO A 226 1.88 6.61 -4.06
CA PRO A 226 1.60 5.18 -4.11
C PRO A 226 1.71 4.74 -5.58
N PHE A 227 2.30 3.58 -5.77
CA PHE A 227 2.43 2.95 -7.07
C PHE A 227 1.07 2.99 -7.80
N GLY A 228 1.07 3.39 -9.08
CA GLY A 228 -0.15 3.57 -9.89
C GLY A 228 -0.84 4.94 -9.83
N ILE A 229 -0.46 5.86 -8.93
CA ILE A 229 -0.97 7.24 -8.93
C ILE A 229 -0.01 8.15 -9.69
N SER A 230 -0.49 8.74 -10.80
CA SER A 230 0.31 9.75 -11.51
C SER A 230 0.51 10.97 -10.62
N THR A 231 1.70 11.57 -10.67
CA THR A 231 2.02 12.83 -9.97
C THR A 231 0.96 13.91 -10.21
N LYS A 232 0.36 13.94 -11.41
CA LYS A 232 -0.76 14.81 -11.77
C LYS A 232 -2.00 14.57 -10.90
N ARG A 233 -2.42 13.31 -10.71
CA ARG A 233 -3.57 12.97 -9.86
C ARG A 233 -3.31 13.30 -8.40
N PHE A 234 -2.09 13.05 -7.92
CA PHE A 234 -1.67 13.41 -6.57
C PHE A 234 -1.77 14.93 -6.33
N ILE A 235 -1.14 15.73 -7.21
CA ILE A 235 -1.17 17.19 -7.15
C ILE A 235 -2.60 17.73 -7.27
N PHE A 236 -3.40 17.20 -8.19
CA PHE A 236 -4.79 17.62 -8.37
C PHE A 236 -5.64 17.35 -7.12
N SER A 237 -5.47 16.17 -6.51
CA SER A 237 -6.16 15.80 -5.27
C SER A 237 -5.75 16.72 -4.12
N LEU A 238 -4.44 17.02 -4.00
CA LEU A 238 -3.91 18.00 -3.05
C LEU A 238 -4.53 19.38 -3.23
N LEU A 239 -4.60 19.88 -4.47
CA LEU A 239 -5.15 21.19 -4.78
C LEU A 239 -6.64 21.29 -4.43
N ILE A 240 -7.45 20.28 -4.77
CA ILE A 240 -8.87 20.24 -4.39
C ILE A 240 -9.03 20.24 -2.87
N CYS A 241 -8.30 19.36 -2.19
CA CYS A 241 -8.39 19.22 -0.74
C CYS A 241 -7.96 20.51 -0.03
N SER A 242 -6.92 21.18 -0.54
CA SER A 242 -6.46 22.47 -0.06
C SER A 242 -7.47 23.58 -0.33
N ALA A 243 -8.09 23.60 -1.51
CA ALA A 243 -9.12 24.58 -1.87
C ALA A 243 -10.38 24.44 -0.99
N ILE A 244 -10.81 23.21 -0.69
CA ILE A 244 -11.90 22.94 0.27
C ILE A 244 -11.53 23.51 1.64
N MET A 245 -10.34 23.19 2.15
CA MET A 245 -9.89 23.67 3.47
C MET A 245 -9.83 25.20 3.52
N PHE A 246 -9.27 25.83 2.49
CA PHE A 246 -9.16 27.28 2.42
C PHE A 246 -10.54 27.95 2.30
N SER A 247 -11.45 27.38 1.51
CA SER A 247 -12.82 27.90 1.36
C SER A 247 -13.61 27.81 2.66
N VAL A 248 -13.52 26.67 3.35
CA VAL A 248 -14.15 26.45 4.66
C VAL A 248 -13.59 27.41 5.69
N PHE A 249 -12.28 27.62 5.71
CA PHE A 249 -11.63 28.57 6.60
C PHE A 249 -12.08 30.02 6.32
N PHE A 250 -12.09 30.41 5.04
CA PHE A 250 -12.54 31.74 4.62
C PHE A 250 -14.00 31.98 4.99
N LEU A 251 -14.87 30.99 4.75
CA LEU A 251 -16.28 31.02 5.15
C LEU A 251 -16.44 31.14 6.66
N ALA A 252 -15.69 30.35 7.45
CA ALA A 252 -15.76 30.43 8.90
C ALA A 252 -15.41 31.83 9.42
N ARG A 253 -14.41 32.48 8.80
CA ARG A 253 -13.96 33.84 9.14
C ARG A 253 -14.91 34.93 8.64
N TYR A 254 -15.81 34.60 7.73
CA TYR A 254 -16.77 35.55 7.19
C TYR A 254 -17.93 35.73 8.17
N GLY A 255 -18.12 36.96 8.66
CA GLY A 255 -19.07 37.28 9.74
C GLY A 255 -20.54 36.90 9.47
N ASN A 256 -20.91 36.60 8.23
CA ASN A 256 -22.25 36.10 7.91
C ASN A 256 -22.52 34.69 8.45
N VAL A 257 -21.51 33.83 8.56
CA VAL A 257 -21.72 32.46 9.04
C VAL A 257 -22.08 32.46 10.53
N GLN A 258 -21.47 33.35 11.30
CA GLN A 258 -21.86 33.57 12.70
C GLN A 258 -23.30 34.04 12.83
N LYS A 259 -23.75 34.96 11.96
CA LYS A 259 -25.14 35.42 11.93
C LYS A 259 -26.11 34.27 11.61
N TRP A 260 -25.76 33.42 10.65
CA TRP A 260 -26.60 32.29 10.25
C TRP A 260 -26.73 31.24 11.35
N LEU A 261 -25.64 30.99 12.08
CA LEU A 261 -25.60 29.98 13.14
C LEU A 261 -25.96 30.53 14.53
N SER A 262 -26.26 31.83 14.64
CA SER A 262 -26.66 32.48 15.89
C SER A 262 -27.91 31.86 16.54
N VAL A 263 -28.77 31.20 15.75
CA VAL A 263 -29.98 30.49 16.20
C VAL A 263 -29.64 29.32 17.13
N PHE A 264 -28.43 28.74 17.03
CA PHE A 264 -28.07 27.53 17.77
C PHE A 264 -27.43 27.79 19.15
N SER A 265 -27.41 29.04 19.63
CA SER A 265 -26.81 29.42 20.92
C SER A 265 -25.37 28.91 21.10
N LEU A 266 -24.63 28.77 19.98
CA LEU A 266 -23.25 28.32 19.99
C LEU A 266 -22.31 29.51 20.14
N SER A 267 -21.23 29.32 20.90
CA SER A 267 -20.14 30.30 20.94
C SER A 267 -19.46 30.40 19.57
N GLU A 268 -18.90 31.58 19.29
CA GLU A 268 -18.11 31.83 18.08
C GLU A 268 -17.04 30.75 17.87
N ARG A 269 -16.32 30.37 18.93
CA ARG A 269 -15.31 29.30 18.89
C ARG A 269 -15.89 27.94 18.52
N GLN A 270 -17.07 27.58 19.02
CA GLN A 270 -17.72 26.31 18.66
C GLN A 270 -18.16 26.31 17.18
N ILE A 271 -18.63 27.44 16.67
CA ILE A 271 -19.00 27.61 15.26
C ILE A 271 -17.75 27.44 14.37
N TYR A 272 -16.68 28.18 14.67
CA TYR A 272 -15.41 28.07 13.94
C TYR A 272 -14.85 26.65 13.96
N TYR A 273 -14.84 26.01 15.13
CA TYR A 273 -14.32 24.66 15.27
C TYR A 273 -15.16 23.64 14.49
N SER A 274 -16.49 23.72 14.56
CA SER A 274 -17.38 22.81 13.85
C SER A 274 -17.19 22.92 12.33
N ILE A 275 -17.06 24.14 11.81
CA ILE A 275 -16.85 24.38 10.39
C ILE A 275 -15.46 23.91 9.95
N CYS A 276 -14.40 24.28 10.67
CA CYS A 276 -13.03 23.88 10.36
C CYS A 276 -12.85 22.35 10.46
N SER A 277 -13.42 21.71 11.47
CA SER A 277 -13.36 20.26 11.65
C SER A 277 -14.14 19.53 10.55
N ALA A 278 -15.31 20.03 10.14
CA ALA A 278 -16.06 19.48 9.01
C ALA A 278 -15.25 19.57 7.70
N GLY A 279 -14.65 20.73 7.41
CA GLY A 279 -13.78 20.90 6.25
C GLY A 279 -12.59 19.94 6.27
N ALA A 280 -11.94 19.82 7.43
CA ALA A 280 -10.80 18.93 7.66
C ALA A 280 -11.18 17.46 7.42
N VAL A 281 -12.33 17.03 7.95
CA VAL A 281 -12.86 15.67 7.75
C VAL A 281 -13.21 15.43 6.28
N ILE A 282 -13.96 16.32 5.63
CA ILE A 282 -14.37 16.17 4.23
C ILE A 282 -13.15 16.12 3.30
N SER A 283 -12.23 17.07 3.47
CA SER A 283 -10.99 17.15 2.68
C SER A 283 -10.15 15.88 2.85
N SER A 284 -9.98 15.41 4.10
CA SER A 284 -9.19 14.20 4.37
C SER A 284 -9.87 12.93 3.85
N LEU A 285 -11.20 12.83 3.98
CA LEU A 285 -11.97 11.70 3.44
C LEU A 285 -11.87 11.65 1.92
N LEU A 286 -11.98 12.80 1.25
CA LEU A 286 -11.80 12.93 -0.19
C LEU A 286 -10.38 12.55 -0.60
N LEU A 287 -9.36 13.03 0.11
CA LEU A 287 -7.96 12.68 -0.13
C LEU A 287 -7.73 11.17 0.02
N GLY A 288 -8.34 10.54 1.03
CA GLY A 288 -8.31 9.09 1.22
C GLY A 288 -8.99 8.31 0.11
N LEU A 289 -10.07 8.85 -0.49
CA LEU A 289 -10.75 8.26 -1.65
C LEU A 289 -9.95 8.43 -2.95
N LEU A 290 -9.27 9.57 -3.12
CA LEU A 290 -8.56 9.93 -4.35
C LEU A 290 -7.14 9.36 -4.42
N ILE A 291 -6.42 9.29 -3.29
CA ILE A 291 -4.99 8.90 -3.21
C ILE A 291 -4.83 7.42 -2.80
N GLN A 292 -5.78 6.56 -3.20
CA GLN A 292 -5.77 5.07 -3.07
C GLN A 292 -4.54 4.42 -2.41
N ARG A 293 -4.73 3.71 -1.28
CA ARG A 293 -3.72 2.99 -0.48
C ARG A 293 -2.50 3.83 -0.04
N ARG A 294 -2.21 3.80 1.27
CA ARG A 294 -1.18 4.61 1.97
C ARG A 294 -1.48 6.11 2.12
N ALA A 295 -2.61 6.59 1.59
CA ALA A 295 -3.14 7.94 1.82
C ALA A 295 -3.34 8.32 3.29
N PHE A 296 -3.45 7.37 4.23
CA PHE A 296 -3.66 7.69 5.65
C PHE A 296 -2.53 8.54 6.25
N LEU A 297 -1.28 8.13 6.03
CA LEU A 297 -0.10 8.84 6.55
C LEU A 297 0.00 10.23 5.93
N TRP A 298 -0.23 10.33 4.62
CA TRP A 298 -0.16 11.59 3.90
C TRP A 298 -1.33 12.51 4.19
N ALA A 299 -2.56 11.99 4.27
CA ALA A 299 -3.72 12.78 4.66
C ALA A 299 -3.57 13.35 6.07
N GLY A 300 -3.02 12.57 7.01
CA GLY A 300 -2.64 13.06 8.33
C GLY A 300 -1.57 14.14 8.26
N LEU A 301 -0.49 13.93 7.49
CA LEU A 301 0.64 14.87 7.40
C LEU A 301 0.25 16.19 6.70
N ILE A 302 -0.47 16.11 5.58
CA ILE A 302 -0.95 17.25 4.79
C ILE A 302 -1.98 18.05 5.61
N SER A 303 -2.90 17.35 6.27
CA SER A 303 -3.87 18.02 7.16
C SER A 303 -3.19 18.64 8.37
N ALA A 304 -2.15 18.00 8.92
CA ALA A 304 -1.32 18.59 9.96
C ALA A 304 -0.72 19.90 9.46
N ILE A 305 -0.06 19.93 8.30
CA ILE A 305 0.51 21.14 7.71
C ILE A 305 -0.55 22.23 7.52
N GLY A 306 -1.71 21.90 6.96
CA GLY A 306 -2.81 22.85 6.75
C GLY A 306 -3.36 23.42 8.06
N VAL A 307 -3.59 22.56 9.06
CA VAL A 307 -4.01 22.98 10.41
C VAL A 307 -2.93 23.83 11.08
N PHE A 308 -1.65 23.47 10.91
CA PHE A 308 -0.54 24.22 11.49
C PHE A 308 -0.40 25.62 10.90
N ILE A 309 -0.54 25.75 9.57
CA ILE A 309 -0.40 27.04 8.88
C ILE A 309 -1.63 27.93 9.11
N LEU A 310 -2.84 27.37 9.06
CA LEU A 310 -4.07 28.15 8.99
C LEU A 310 -4.78 28.29 10.34
N ILE A 311 -4.66 27.30 11.23
CA ILE A 311 -5.60 27.10 12.34
C ILE A 311 -4.91 27.03 13.72
N PHE A 312 -3.60 26.81 13.78
CA PHE A 312 -2.87 26.55 15.03
C PHE A 312 -3.02 27.63 16.10
N ASN A 313 -3.22 28.89 15.69
CA ASN A 313 -3.40 30.01 16.62
C ASN A 313 -4.87 30.26 17.01
N LEU A 314 -5.83 29.55 16.42
CA LEU A 314 -7.27 29.78 16.63
C LEU A 314 -7.88 28.88 17.69
N PHE A 315 -7.32 27.69 17.91
CA PHE A 315 -7.83 26.74 18.90
C PHE A 315 -6.73 26.19 19.80
N PRO A 316 -6.94 26.14 21.13
CA PRO A 316 -5.99 25.51 22.06
C PRO A 316 -5.80 24.01 21.79
N ASN A 317 -6.76 23.37 21.11
CA ASN A 317 -6.79 21.93 20.85
C ASN A 317 -6.67 21.57 19.36
N ALA A 318 -5.93 22.37 18.57
CA ALA A 318 -5.77 22.14 17.13
C ALA A 318 -5.26 20.72 16.77
N TRP A 319 -4.55 20.04 17.68
CA TRP A 319 -4.08 18.66 17.50
C TRP A 319 -5.23 17.64 17.33
N LEU A 320 -6.42 17.88 17.90
CA LEU A 320 -7.59 17.01 17.71
C LEU A 320 -8.09 17.05 16.27
N ILE A 321 -8.04 18.21 15.62
CA ILE A 321 -8.40 18.37 14.20
C ILE A 321 -7.45 17.54 13.33
N ILE A 322 -6.16 17.47 13.68
CA ILE A 322 -5.18 16.62 12.98
C ILE A 322 -5.54 15.14 13.12
N LEU A 323 -5.91 14.68 14.32
CA LEU A 323 -6.33 13.30 14.55
C LEU A 323 -7.62 12.96 13.80
N MET A 324 -8.61 13.87 13.81
CA MET A 324 -9.84 13.71 13.03
C MET A 324 -9.56 13.62 11.54
N SER A 325 -8.70 14.49 11.01
CA SER A 325 -8.25 14.44 9.62
C SER A 325 -7.57 13.12 9.28
N ALA A 326 -6.60 12.68 10.09
CA ALA A 326 -5.94 11.40 9.87
C ALA A 326 -6.96 10.25 9.85
N GLN A 327 -7.84 10.18 10.84
CA GLN A 327 -8.87 9.14 10.93
C GLN A 327 -9.87 9.19 9.76
N ALA A 328 -10.26 10.38 9.31
CA ALA A 328 -11.13 10.58 8.15
C ALA A 328 -10.45 10.14 6.85
N GLY A 329 -9.15 10.40 6.69
CA GLY A 329 -8.35 9.89 5.58
C GLY A 329 -8.23 8.36 5.59
N LEU A 330 -8.06 7.75 6.78
CA LEU A 330 -8.10 6.30 6.93
C LEU A 330 -9.43 5.71 6.47
N LEU A 331 -10.52 6.34 6.92
CA LEU A 331 -11.88 5.93 6.61
C LEU A 331 -12.16 6.04 5.11
N GLY A 332 -11.77 7.13 4.47
CA GLY A 332 -11.87 7.32 3.02
C GLY A 332 -11.17 6.19 2.26
N ASN A 333 -9.93 5.86 2.64
CA ASN A 333 -9.19 4.74 2.04
C ASN A 333 -9.90 3.39 2.24
N ARG A 334 -10.47 3.14 3.43
CA ARG A 334 -11.22 1.89 3.69
C ARG A 334 -12.53 1.78 2.94
N ILE A 335 -13.22 2.90 2.69
CA ILE A 335 -14.42 2.95 1.81
C ILE A 335 -14.02 2.62 0.38
N TYR A 336 -12.88 3.15 -0.10
CA TYR A 336 -12.37 2.81 -1.42
C TYR A 336 -12.03 1.31 -1.53
N GLU A 337 -11.28 0.77 -0.56
CA GLU A 337 -10.95 -0.65 -0.50
C GLU A 337 -12.19 -1.56 -0.44
N SER A 338 -13.25 -1.16 0.28
CA SER A 338 -14.47 -1.96 0.36
C SER A 338 -15.22 -2.02 -0.97
N ARG A 339 -15.19 -0.94 -1.76
CA ARG A 339 -15.77 -0.91 -3.11
C ARG A 339 -15.04 -1.83 -4.07
N LEU A 340 -13.71 -1.87 -4.00
CA LEU A 340 -12.91 -2.77 -4.83
C LEU A 340 -13.06 -4.24 -4.43
N SER A 341 -13.15 -4.51 -3.13
CA SER A 341 -13.06 -5.88 -2.60
C SER A 341 -14.40 -6.59 -2.37
N LYS A 342 -15.55 -5.96 -2.67
CA LYS A 342 -16.92 -6.49 -2.41
C LYS A 342 -17.06 -7.13 -1.00
N SER A 343 -16.47 -6.53 0.02
CA SER A 343 -16.38 -7.19 1.33
C SER A 343 -16.66 -6.25 2.51
N PRO A 344 -17.12 -6.79 3.67
CA PRO A 344 -17.39 -5.99 4.86
C PRO A 344 -16.07 -5.55 5.48
N THR A 345 -15.70 -4.29 5.26
CA THR A 345 -14.57 -3.66 5.97
C THR A 345 -15.01 -3.26 7.38
N ARG A 346 -14.06 -3.04 8.29
CA ARG A 346 -14.29 -2.53 9.67
C ARG A 346 -14.82 -1.08 9.70
N LEU A 347 -15.56 -0.65 8.68
CA LEU A 347 -16.12 0.69 8.54
C LEU A 347 -16.87 1.13 9.80
N PRO A 348 -17.76 0.34 10.42
CA PRO A 348 -18.51 0.80 11.59
C PRO A 348 -17.61 1.27 12.74
N SER A 349 -16.55 0.50 13.04
CA SER A 349 -15.60 0.86 14.11
C SER A 349 -14.83 2.14 13.80
N GLN A 350 -14.47 2.39 12.54
CA GLN A 350 -13.71 3.59 12.17
C GLN A 350 -14.58 4.85 12.17
N PHE A 351 -15.85 4.72 11.78
CA PHE A 351 -16.84 5.78 11.94
C PHE A 351 -17.04 6.13 13.43
N LEU A 352 -17.14 5.13 14.30
CA LEU A 352 -17.28 5.36 15.75
C LEU A 352 -16.08 6.11 16.34
N VAL A 353 -14.84 5.75 15.96
CA VAL A 353 -13.64 6.48 16.39
C VAL A 353 -13.67 7.94 15.91
N LEU A 354 -14.06 8.18 14.65
CA LEU A 354 -14.16 9.54 14.13
C LEU A 354 -15.22 10.37 14.87
N ILE A 355 -16.39 9.78 15.13
CA ILE A 355 -17.47 10.42 15.91
C ILE A 355 -16.98 10.74 17.33
N ALA A 356 -16.27 9.81 17.99
CA ALA A 356 -15.73 10.02 19.33
C ALA A 356 -14.72 11.19 19.35
N LEU A 357 -13.81 11.28 18.36
CA LEU A 357 -12.86 12.38 18.25
C LEU A 357 -13.55 13.74 18.06
N ILE A 358 -14.63 13.79 17.28
CA ILE A 358 -15.45 15.01 17.09
C ILE A 358 -16.08 15.43 18.41
N ILE A 359 -16.71 14.50 19.14
CA ILE A 359 -17.37 14.76 20.42
C ILE A 359 -16.37 15.25 21.47
N ILE A 360 -15.24 14.55 21.63
CA ILE A 360 -14.18 14.93 22.58
C ILE A 360 -13.69 16.34 22.29
N GLY A 361 -13.39 16.62 21.02
CA GLY A 361 -12.91 17.92 20.62
C GLY A 361 -13.91 19.05 20.85
N TRP A 362 -15.20 18.79 20.65
CA TRP A 362 -16.27 19.75 20.97
C TRP A 362 -16.39 20.00 22.48
N MET A 363 -16.31 18.95 23.31
CA MET A 363 -16.34 19.07 24.78
C MET A 363 -15.18 19.90 25.32
N MET A 364 -13.98 19.77 24.73
CA MET A 364 -12.79 20.51 25.16
C MET A 364 -12.80 22.01 24.81
N LEU A 365 -13.79 22.50 24.06
CA LEU A 365 -13.96 23.94 23.76
C LEU A 365 -14.66 24.71 24.88
N ASN A 366 -15.34 24.01 25.79
CA ASN A 366 -16.02 24.58 26.94
C ASN A 366 -15.20 24.27 28.20
N PRO A 367 -14.20 25.10 28.56
CA PRO A 367 -13.61 24.99 29.88
C PRO A 367 -14.73 25.27 30.89
N LYS A 368 -14.96 24.31 31.80
CA LYS A 368 -15.78 24.55 32.99
C LYS A 368 -15.18 25.66 33.84
#